data_AF-A0A528FB89-F1
#
_entry.id   AF-A0A528FB89-F1
#
_cell.length_a   1.000
_cell.length_b   1.000
_cell.length_c   1.000
_cell.angle_alpha   90.00
_cell.angle_beta   90.00
_cell.angle_gamma   90.00
#
_symmetry.space_group_name_H-M   'P 1'
#
loop_
_entity.id
_entity.type
_entity.pdbx_description
1 polymer ?
#
loop_
_entity_poly.entity_id
_entity_poly.type
_entity_poly.pdbx_seq_one_letter_code
_entity_poly.pdbx_strand_id
1 'polypeptide(L)' 'MAVIRVGLVGLGEVAQSIHLPVLSDQRDRWLISGIYDVSPSLMALCTS' A
#
# COMPACT_ATOMS: atom_id res chain seq x y z
N MET A 1 -19.50 -0.33 -8.98
CA MET A 1 -19.25 -0.47 -7.52
C MET A 1 -18.35 0.67 -7.09
N ALA A 2 -18.45 1.14 -5.84
CA ALA A 2 -17.59 2.22 -5.33
C ALA A 2 -16.19 1.68 -4.99
N VAL A 3 -15.15 2.48 -5.24
CA VAL A 3 -13.76 2.17 -4.90
C VAL A 3 -13.59 2.10 -3.38
N ILE A 4 -12.95 1.04 -2.88
CA ILE A 4 -12.68 0.84 -1.46
C ILE A 4 -11.35 1.48 -1.10
N ARG A 5 -11.37 2.31 -0.05
CA ARG A 5 -10.18 2.95 0.53
C ARG A 5 -9.53 1.99 1.52
N VAL A 6 -8.25 1.70 1.34
CA VAL A 6 -7.49 0.77 2.19
C VAL A 6 -6.25 1.45 2.77
N GLY A 7 -5.97 1.15 4.03
CA GLY A 7 -4.71 1.49 4.68
C GLY A 7 -3.80 0.26 4.76
N LEU A 8 -2.50 0.44 4.55
CA LEU A 8 -1.51 -0.64 4.66
C LEU A 8 -0.63 -0.42 5.91
N VAL A 9 -0.58 -1.41 6.80
CA VAL A 9 0.29 -1.39 7.98
C VAL A 9 1.30 -2.52 7.84
N GLY A 10 2.57 -2.18 7.79
CA GLY A 10 3.65 -3.08 7.41
C GLY A 10 3.91 -3.02 5.90
N LEU A 11 5.13 -2.66 5.55
CA LEU A 11 5.69 -2.61 4.20
C LEU A 11 6.81 -3.65 4.04
N GLY A 12 6.66 -4.81 4.69
CA GLY A 12 7.59 -5.93 4.54
C GLY A 12 7.49 -6.62 3.18
N GLU A 13 8.20 -7.73 3.03
CA GLU A 13 8.33 -8.46 1.76
C GLU A 13 6.97 -8.74 1.08
N VAL A 14 6.00 -9.31 1.78
CA VAL A 14 4.69 -9.68 1.20
C VAL A 14 3.90 -8.44 0.77
N ALA A 15 4.00 -7.35 1.52
CA ALA A 15 3.36 -6.09 1.14
C ALA A 15 3.93 -5.58 -0.18
N GLN A 16 5.24 -5.65 -0.37
CA GLN A 16 5.93 -5.16 -1.56
C GLN A 16 5.79 -6.08 -2.78
N SER A 17 5.93 -7.40 -2.59
CA SER A 17 5.94 -8.36 -3.69
C SER A 17 4.54 -8.80 -4.13
N ILE A 18 3.55 -8.76 -3.23
CA ILE A 18 2.19 -9.26 -3.50
C ILE A 18 1.15 -8.16 -3.37
N HIS A 19 0.99 -7.54 -2.19
CA HIS A 19 -0.17 -6.68 -1.94
C HIS A 19 -0.15 -5.39 -2.76
N LEU A 20 0.99 -4.68 -2.81
CA LEU A 20 1.11 -3.43 -3.56
C LEU A 20 0.86 -3.64 -5.07
N PRO A 21 1.47 -4.64 -5.75
CA PRO A 21 1.14 -4.94 -7.14
C PRO A 21 -0.32 -5.31 -7.35
N VAL A 22 -0.89 -6.19 -6.53
CA VAL A 22 -2.30 -6.63 -6.67
C VAL A 22 -3.27 -5.46 -6.48
N LEU A 23 -3.04 -4.58 -5.50
CA LEU A 23 -3.86 -3.38 -5.30
C LEU A 23 -3.68 -2.39 -6.46
N SER A 24 -2.47 -2.27 -7.01
CA SER A 24 -2.17 -1.44 -8.19
C SER A 24 -2.80 -1.98 -9.47
N ASP A 25 -2.97 -3.29 -9.63
CA ASP A 25 -3.64 -3.87 -10.80
C ASP A 25 -5.17 -3.72 -10.74
N GLN A 26 -5.71 -3.51 -9.54
CA GLN A 26 -7.14 -3.44 -9.26
C GLN A 26 -7.59 -2.02 -8.85
N ARG A 27 -7.06 -0.98 -9.53
CA ARG A 27 -7.33 0.44 -9.17
C ARG A 27 -8.79 0.84 -9.32
N ASP A 28 -9.56 0.11 -10.12
CA ASP A 28 -11.01 0.27 -10.26
C ASP A 28 -11.78 -0.20 -9.01
N ARG A 29 -11.10 -0.94 -8.13
CA ARG A 29 -11.67 -1.51 -6.90
C ARG A 29 -11.03 -0.95 -5.64
N TRP A 30 -9.75 -0.60 -5.66
CA TRP A 30 -8.98 -0.22 -4.47
C TRP A 30 -8.22 1.08 -4.63
N LEU A 31 -8.21 1.87 -3.55
CA LEU A 31 -7.40 3.07 -3.41
C LEU A 31 -6.61 3.01 -2.10
N ILE A 32 -5.29 2.96 -2.20
CA ILE A 32 -4.40 3.08 -1.04
C ILE A 32 -4.52 4.51 -0.51
N SER A 33 -5.05 4.66 0.70
CA SER A 33 -5.39 5.95 1.31
C SER A 33 -4.52 6.31 2.51
N GLY A 34 -3.63 5.41 2.90
CA GLY A 34 -2.67 5.60 3.99
C GLY A 34 -1.76 4.39 4.10
N ILE A 35 -0.55 4.62 4.59
CA ILE A 35 0.46 3.58 4.80
C ILE A 35 1.22 3.86 6.10
N TYR A 36 1.72 2.81 6.74
CA TYR A 36 2.60 2.91 7.90
C TYR A 36 3.55 1.72 7.94
N ASP A 37 4.80 1.94 8.33
CA ASP A 37 5.75 0.91 8.73
C ASP A 37 6.59 1.39 9.92
N VAL A 38 7.06 0.47 10.77
CA VAL A 38 7.93 0.79 11.90
C VAL A 38 9.32 1.27 11.44
N SER A 39 9.74 0.85 10.26
CA SER A 39 11.01 1.20 9.65
C SER A 39 10.95 2.61 9.06
N PRO A 40 11.70 3.58 9.63
CA PRO A 40 11.74 4.93 9.09
C PRO A 40 12.31 4.97 7.67
N SER A 41 13.23 4.05 7.33
CA SER A 41 13.81 3.99 5.99
C SER A 41 12.81 3.52 4.94
N LEU A 42 11.88 2.64 5.28
CA LEU A 42 10.79 2.27 4.37
C LEU A 42 9.79 3.41 4.23
N MET A 43 9.46 4.10 5.32
CA MET A 43 8.56 5.25 5.26
C MET A 43 9.12 6.40 4.41
N ALA A 44 10.43 6.62 4.45
CA ALA A 44 11.10 7.59 3.60
C ALA A 44 10.93 7.32 2.09
N LEU A 45 10.74 6.06 1.67
CA LEU A 45 10.53 5.70 0.26
C LEU A 45 9.11 5.99 -0.24
N CYS A 46 8.16 6.25 0.65
CA CYS A 46 6.76 6.41 0.28
C CYS A 46 6.24 7.85 0.39
N THR A 47 7.04 8.75 0.98
CA THR A 47 6.81 10.20 0.96
C THR A 47 7.63 10.82 -0.17
N SER A 48 6.99 11.18 -1.27
CA SER A 48 7.52 12.07 -2.33
C SER A 48 6.42 12.98 -2.84
#